data_AF-C5P2J0-F1
#
_entry.id   AF-C5P2J0-F1
#
_cell.length_a   1.000
_cell.length_b   1.000
_cell.length_c   1.000
_cell.angle_alpha   90.00
_cell.angle_beta   90.00
_cell.angle_gamma   90.00
#
_symmetry.space_group_name_H-M   'P 1'
#
loop_
_entity.id
_entity.type
_entity.pdbx_description
1 polymer ?
#
loop_
_entity_poly.entity_id
_entity_poly.type
_entity_poly.pdbx_seq_one_letter_code
_entity_poly.pdbx_strand_id
1 'polypeptide(L)'
;MAASAQHKSVIITFPSETPDSVVQQAKDAIKANGGKITHEYNLIKGFAAEAPSVAMDAVSALGTEYPPVIEDDQIVTINQPATN
;
A
#
# COMPACT_ATOMS: atom_id res chain seq x y z
N MET A 1 -8.38 -6.84 -24.42
CA MET A 1 -9.16 -6.04 -23.46
C MET A 1 -8.16 -5.40 -22.50
N ALA A 2 -7.93 -4.10 -22.58
CA ALA A 2 -7.01 -3.41 -21.68
C ALA A 2 -7.79 -3.07 -20.39
N ALA A 3 -7.58 -3.85 -19.33
CA ALA A 3 -8.05 -3.48 -18.01
C ALA A 3 -7.41 -2.13 -17.67
N SER A 4 -8.22 -1.09 -17.53
CA SER A 4 -7.79 0.18 -16.97
C SER A 4 -7.05 -0.12 -15.68
N ALA A 5 -5.75 0.14 -15.64
CA ALA A 5 -4.94 0.01 -14.44
C ALA A 5 -5.38 1.12 -13.47
N GLN A 6 -6.54 0.93 -12.86
CA GLN A 6 -7.09 1.83 -11.86
C GLN A 6 -6.15 1.76 -10.68
N HIS A 7 -5.43 2.86 -10.47
CA HIS A 7 -4.61 3.01 -9.29
C HIS A 7 -5.53 3.01 -8.08
N LYS A 8 -5.22 2.14 -7.13
CA LYS A 8 -5.88 2.08 -5.83
C LYS A 8 -4.95 2.61 -4.78
N SER A 9 -5.48 3.43 -3.88
CA SER A 9 -4.78 3.79 -2.66
C SER A 9 -4.88 2.62 -1.69
N VAL A 10 -3.73 2.12 -1.24
CA VAL A 10 -3.61 0.98 -0.35
C VAL A 10 -2.61 1.27 0.75
N ILE A 11 -2.83 0.64 1.90
CA ILE A 11 -1.92 0.64 3.04
C ILE A 11 -1.28 -0.73 3.10
N ILE A 12 0.05 -0.75 3.07
CA ILE A 12 0.85 -1.97 3.12
C ILE A 12 1.58 -1.98 4.46
N THR A 13 1.26 -2.95 5.30
CA THR A 13 1.82 -3.12 6.63
C THR A 13 2.58 -4.43 6.73
N PHE A 14 3.80 -4.38 7.25
CA PHE A 14 4.67 -5.52 7.44
C PHE A 14 4.78 -5.88 8.93
N PRO A 15 5.11 -7.15 9.26
CA PRO A 15 5.49 -7.54 10.60
C PRO A 15 6.65 -6.68 11.16
N SER A 16 6.69 -6.46 12.47
CA SER A 16 7.75 -5.68 13.13
C SER A 16 9.15 -6.29 12.97
N GLU A 17 9.22 -7.58 12.71
CA GLU A 17 10.46 -8.34 12.50
C GLU A 17 11.02 -8.18 11.08
N THR A 18 10.29 -7.48 10.20
CA THR A 18 10.66 -7.29 8.80
C THR A 18 11.84 -6.33 8.70
N PRO A 19 12.94 -6.71 8.03
CA PRO A 19 14.08 -5.83 7.80
C PRO A 19 13.68 -4.63 6.97
N ASP A 20 14.26 -3.46 7.25
CA ASP A 20 14.03 -2.24 6.47
C ASP A 20 14.36 -2.42 4.98
N SER A 21 15.33 -3.29 4.66
CA SER A 21 15.68 -3.62 3.28
C SER A 21 14.51 -4.24 2.50
N VAL A 22 13.68 -5.07 3.14
CA VAL A 22 12.51 -5.71 2.50
C VAL A 22 11.42 -4.67 2.25
N VAL A 23 11.18 -3.79 3.24
CA VAL A 23 10.24 -2.68 3.09
C VAL A 23 10.69 -1.73 1.97
N GLN A 24 11.99 -1.45 1.87
CA GLN A 24 12.56 -0.64 0.79
C GLN A 24 12.35 -1.30 -0.58
N GLN A 25 12.65 -2.60 -0.70
CA GLN A 25 12.41 -3.36 -1.94
C GLN A 25 10.95 -3.35 -2.35
N ALA A 26 10.01 -3.47 -1.40
CA ALA A 26 8.59 -3.36 -1.69
C ALA A 26 8.21 -1.96 -2.20
N LYS A 27 8.74 -0.89 -1.61
CA LYS A 27 8.53 0.49 -2.10
C LYS A 27 9.08 0.66 -3.51
N ASP A 28 10.25 0.12 -3.80
CA ASP A 28 10.87 0.22 -5.12
C ASP A 28 10.10 -0.60 -6.18
N ALA A 29 9.58 -1.77 -5.81
CA ALA A 29 8.71 -2.57 -6.66
C ALA A 29 7.41 -1.83 -7.01
N ILE A 30 6.79 -1.14 -6.05
CA ILE A 30 5.62 -0.29 -6.30
C ILE A 30 5.97 0.82 -7.30
N LYS A 31 7.07 1.54 -7.08
CA LYS A 31 7.52 2.63 -7.98
C LYS A 31 7.84 2.11 -9.38
N ALA A 32 8.50 0.96 -9.50
CA ALA A 32 8.86 0.35 -10.77
C ALA A 32 7.63 -0.09 -11.58
N ASN A 33 6.54 -0.49 -10.90
CA ASN A 33 5.27 -0.87 -11.53
C ASN A 33 4.30 0.31 -11.71
N GLY A 34 4.79 1.56 -11.64
CA GLY A 34 3.99 2.75 -11.91
C GLY A 34 3.13 3.23 -10.74
N GLY A 35 3.34 2.70 -9.53
CA GLY A 35 2.74 3.22 -8.31
C GLY A 35 3.54 4.34 -7.67
N LYS A 36 2.94 5.07 -6.73
CA LYS A 36 3.56 6.15 -5.95
C LYS A 36 3.34 5.90 -4.47
N ILE A 37 4.35 6.20 -3.65
CA ILE A 37 4.22 6.16 -2.19
C ILE A 37 3.57 7.47 -1.76
N THR A 38 2.45 7.39 -1.06
CA THR A 38 1.68 8.55 -0.59
C THR A 38 2.01 8.91 0.85
N HIS A 39 2.33 7.91 1.67
CA HIS A 39 2.68 8.11 3.07
C HIS A 39 3.64 7.04 3.57
N GLU A 40 4.53 7.40 4.47
CA GLU A 40 5.42 6.45 5.14
C GLU A 40 5.18 6.52 6.65
N TYR A 41 4.91 5.37 7.25
CA TYR A 41 4.67 5.30 8.68
C TYR A 41 5.99 5.01 9.42
N ASN A 42 6.30 5.84 10.41
CA ASN A 42 7.46 5.62 11.27
C ASN A 42 7.12 4.76 12.50
N LEU A 43 5.83 4.72 12.89
CA LEU A 43 5.37 3.99 14.08
C LEU A 43 5.13 2.49 13.79
N ILE A 44 4.69 2.17 12.57
CA ILE A 44 4.49 0.80 12.09
C ILE A 44 5.42 0.58 10.90
N LYS A 45 5.89 -0.66 10.69
CA LYS A 45 6.69 -1.02 9.51
C LYS A 45 5.76 -1.10 8.31
N GLY A 46 5.44 0.02 7.71
CA GLY A 46 4.47 0.08 6.62
C GLY A 46 4.49 1.39 5.87
N PHE A 47 3.80 1.42 4.74
CA PHE A 47 3.65 2.61 3.92
C PHE A 47 2.31 2.58 3.18
N ALA A 48 1.75 3.75 2.93
CA ALA A 48 0.63 3.94 2.03
C ALA A 48 1.15 4.21 0.62
N ALA A 49 0.54 3.58 -0.37
CA ALA A 49 0.87 3.76 -1.76
C ALA A 49 -0.38 3.77 -2.63
N GLU A 50 -0.32 4.53 -3.71
CA GLU A 50 -1.30 4.48 -4.78
C GLU A 50 -0.66 3.73 -5.94
N ALA A 51 -1.16 2.53 -6.25
CA ALA A 51 -0.55 1.66 -7.24
C ALA A 51 -1.59 0.86 -8.02
N PRO A 52 -1.27 0.43 -9.25
CA PRO A 52 -2.13 -0.49 -9.99
C PRO A 52 -2.07 -1.88 -9.36
N SER A 53 -3.09 -2.72 -9.62
CA SER A 53 -3.16 -4.09 -9.08
C SER A 53 -1.91 -4.92 -9.37
N VAL A 54 -1.30 -4.75 -10.55
CA VAL A 54 -0.04 -5.44 -10.93
C VAL A 54 1.14 -5.12 -9.99
N ALA A 55 1.19 -3.91 -9.45
CA ALA A 55 2.21 -3.52 -8.49
C ALA A 55 1.99 -4.21 -7.13
N MET A 56 0.72 -4.42 -6.76
CA MET A 56 0.33 -5.09 -5.52
C MET A 56 0.64 -6.60 -5.59
N ASP A 57 0.43 -7.21 -6.76
CA ASP A 57 0.84 -8.60 -7.03
C ASP A 57 2.35 -8.77 -6.88
N ALA A 58 3.14 -7.81 -7.38
CA ALA A 58 4.60 -7.82 -7.24
C ALA A 58 5.04 -7.72 -5.77
N VAL A 59 4.43 -6.85 -4.97
CA VAL A 59 4.73 -6.75 -3.53
C VAL A 59 4.32 -8.01 -2.77
N SER A 60 3.18 -8.59 -3.11
CA SER A 60 2.70 -9.85 -2.52
C SER A 60 3.65 -11.01 -2.81
N ALA A 61 4.24 -11.06 -4.00
CA ALA A 61 5.23 -12.06 -4.38
C ALA A 61 6.58 -11.87 -3.65
N LEU A 62 7.01 -10.62 -3.43
CA LEU A 62 8.23 -10.30 -2.68
C LEU A 62 8.10 -10.59 -1.18
N GLY A 63 6.89 -10.47 -0.62
CA GLY A 63 6.58 -10.67 0.78
C GLY A 63 6.47 -12.11 1.26
N THR A 64 6.99 -13.10 0.52
CA THR A 64 6.84 -14.53 0.90
C THR A 64 7.51 -14.87 2.23
N GLU A 65 8.60 -14.19 2.58
CA GLU A 65 9.28 -14.34 3.87
C GLU A 65 8.64 -13.50 4.98
N TYR A 66 8.10 -12.33 4.62
CA TYR A 66 7.41 -11.39 5.52
C TYR A 66 6.09 -10.95 4.90
N PRO A 67 5.00 -11.72 5.08
CA PRO A 67 3.75 -11.48 4.37
C PRO A 67 3.18 -10.11 4.74
N PRO A 68 3.11 -9.17 3.78
CA PRO A 68 2.49 -7.87 4.04
C PRO A 68 0.98 -8.03 4.12
N VAL A 69 0.38 -7.23 4.99
CA VAL A 69 -1.05 -6.98 5.00
C VAL A 69 -1.31 -5.80 4.08
N ILE A 70 -2.16 -6.01 3.08
CA ILE A 70 -2.52 -4.99 2.10
C ILE A 70 -4.00 -4.67 2.27
N GLU A 71 -4.30 -3.43 2.65
CA GLU A 71 -5.67 -2.94 2.88
C GLU A 71 -5.98 -1.81 1.89
N ASP A 72 -7.19 -1.78 1.34
CA ASP A 72 -7.67 -0.65 0.54
C ASP A 72 -7.84 0.58 1.47
N ASP A 73 -7.26 1.71 1.08
CA ASP A 73 -7.38 2.97 1.81
C ASP A 73 -8.77 3.57 1.56
N GLN A 74 -9.57 3.68 2.62
CA GLN A 74 -10.95 4.14 2.54
C GLN A 74 -11.10 5.57 3.05
N ILE A 75 -11.90 6.36 2.33
CA ILE A 75 -12.26 7.71 2.74
C ILE A 75 -13.24 7.65 3.90
N VAL A 76 -12.81 8.16 5.07
CA VAL A 76 -13.69 8.38 6.22
C VAL A 76 -14.34 9.76 6.14
N THR A 77 -15.66 9.82 6.27
CA THR A 77 -16.42 11.08 6.25
C THR A 77 -16.97 11.36 7.65
N ILE A 78 -16.86 12.62 8.13
CA ILE A 78 -17.52 13.02 9.36
C ILE A 78 -19.04 13.13 9.12
N ASN A 79 -19.83 12.41 9.90
CA ASN A 79 -21.28 12.60 9.91
C ASN A 79 -21.57 13.92 10.63
N GLN A 80 -21.75 15.01 9.88
CA GLN A 80 -22.30 16.25 10.41
C GLN A 80 -23.78 15.99 10.79
N PRO A 81 -24.19 16.10 12.06
CA PRO A 81 -25.61 16.10 12.39
C PRO A 81 -26.21 17.40 11.84
N ALA A 82 -27.23 17.29 10.98
CA ALA A 82 -27.97 18.44 10.47
C ALA A 82 -28.50 19.26 11.65
N THR A 83 -28.00 20.48 11.80
CA THR A 83 -28.52 21.43 12.79
C THR A 83 -29.72 22.11 12.13
N ASN A 84 -30.93 21.76 12.57
CA ASN A 84 -32.17 22.49 12.26
C ASN A 84 -32.38 23.59 13.29
#